data_AF-A0A916ID33-F1
#
_entry.id   AF-A0A916ID33-F1
#
_cell.length_a   1.000
_cell.length_b   1.000
_cell.length_c   1.000
_cell.angle_alpha   90.00
_cell.angle_beta   90.00
_cell.angle_gamma   90.00
#
_symmetry.space_group_name_H-M   'P 1'
#
loop_
_entity.id
_entity.type
_entity.pdbx_description
1 polymer ?
#
loop_
_entity_poly.entity_id
_entity_poly.type
_entity_poly.pdbx_seq_one_letter_code
_entity_poly.pdbx_strand_id
1 'polypeptide(L)' 'MAIKAQKNRAKLHRLRDNVHRAKRDLKCGTPGAAERLKMHLASRLAYAETGK' A
#
# COMPACT_ATOMS: atom_id res chain seq x y z
N MET A 1 22.32 -9.98 6.71
CA MET A 1 21.27 -9.87 5.66
C MET A 1 19.82 -10.02 6.18
N ALA A 2 19.58 -10.62 7.36
CA ALA A 2 18.23 -10.83 7.91
C ALA A 2 17.39 -9.54 8.09
N ILE A 3 18.02 -8.44 8.48
CA ILE A 3 17.34 -7.17 8.79
C ILE A 3 16.72 -6.53 7.52
N LYS A 4 17.38 -6.63 6.35
CA LYS A 4 16.87 -6.04 5.10
C LYS A 4 15.62 -6.79 4.61
N ALA A 5 15.65 -8.12 4.64
CA ALA A 5 14.50 -8.93 4.25
C ALA A 5 13.28 -8.70 5.18
N GLN A 6 13.51 -8.55 6.48
CA GLN A 6 12.45 -8.24 7.45
C GLN A 6 11.84 -6.84 7.20
N LYS A 7 12.68 -5.83 6.95
CA LYS A 7 12.23 -4.48 6.59
C LYS A 7 11.38 -4.48 5.32
N ASN A 8 11.80 -5.24 4.30
CA ASN A 8 11.08 -5.37 3.04
C ASN A 8 9.70 -6.03 3.25
N ARG A 9 9.62 -7.12 4.02
CA ARG A 9 8.33 -7.73 4.37
C ARG A 9 7.41 -6.76 5.10
N ALA A 10 7.92 -6.06 6.11
CA ALA A 10 7.12 -5.07 6.85
C ALA A 10 6.61 -3.94 5.95
N LYS A 11 7.44 -3.46 5.01
CA LYS A 11 7.06 -2.44 4.02
C LYS A 11 5.95 -2.95 3.10
N LEU A 12 6.09 -4.17 2.58
CA LEU A 12 5.05 -4.80 1.74
C LEU A 12 3.72 -4.95 2.48
N HIS A 13 3.74 -5.37 3.75
CA HIS A 13 2.52 -5.48 4.56
C HIS A 13 1.81 -4.14 4.71
N ARG A 14 2.53 -3.07 5.04
CA ARG A 14 1.94 -1.71 5.13
C ARG A 14 1.33 -1.27 3.79
N LEU A 15 2.01 -1.51 2.68
CA LEU A 15 1.48 -1.16 1.35
C LEU A 15 0.18 -1.90 1.03
N ARG A 16 0.07 -3.19 1.39
CA ARG A 16 -1.17 -3.96 1.25
C ARG A 16 -2.29 -3.42 2.15
N ASP A 17 -1.98 -3.15 3.42
CA ASP A 17 -2.94 -2.65 4.39
C ASP A 17 -3.50 -1.28 3.99
N ASN A 18 -2.65 -0.39 3.46
CA ASN A 18 -3.08 0.92 2.98
C ASN A 18 -4.09 0.81 1.83
N VAL A 19 -3.86 -0.10 0.87
CA VAL A 19 -4.84 -0.38 -0.19
C VAL A 19 -6.14 -0.92 0.39
N HIS A 20 -6.08 -1.85 1.35
CA HIS A 20 -7.28 -2.41 1.98
C HIS A 20 -8.07 -1.37 2.78
N ARG A 21 -7.38 -0.48 3.51
CA ARG A 21 -8.02 0.65 4.22
C ARG A 21 -8.66 1.60 3.23
N ALA A 22 -7.96 2.01 2.17
CA ALA A 22 -8.52 2.91 1.16
C ALA A 22 -9.74 2.32 0.42
N LYS A 23 -9.77 1.01 0.18
CA LYS A 23 -10.97 0.33 -0.34
C LYS A 23 -12.15 0.39 0.63
N ARG A 24 -11.91 0.22 1.93
CA ARG A 24 -12.95 0.36 2.96
C ARG A 24 -13.44 1.81 3.07
N ASP A 25 -12.52 2.76 3.09
CA ASP A 25 -12.78 4.19 3.08
C ASP A 25 -13.65 4.60 1.89
N LEU A 26 -13.40 4.03 0.71
CA LEU A 26 -14.20 4.25 -0.49
C LEU A 26 -15.62 3.69 -0.31
N LYS A 27 -15.75 2.48 0.27
CA LYS A 27 -17.05 1.88 0.58
C LYS A 27 -17.84 2.70 1.60
N CYS A 28 -17.17 3.33 2.56
CA CYS A 28 -17.78 4.20 3.57
C CYS A 28 -18.06 5.62 3.06
N GLY A 29 -17.76 5.93 1.79
CA GLY A 29 -18.02 7.25 1.20
C GLY A 29 -17.11 8.36 1.72
N THR A 30 -15.92 8.02 2.25
CA THR A 30 -15.02 9.06 2.78
C THR A 30 -14.43 9.91 1.64
N PRO A 31 -14.38 11.25 1.81
CA PRO A 31 -13.86 12.14 0.79
C PRO A 31 -12.38 11.87 0.51
N GLY A 32 -12.01 11.92 -0.77
CA GLY A 32 -10.64 11.65 -1.24
C GLY A 32 -10.22 10.17 -1.21
N ALA A 33 -11.09 9.24 -0.81
CA ALA A 33 -10.74 7.82 -0.75
C ALA A 33 -10.34 7.22 -2.11
N ALA A 34 -10.99 7.65 -3.19
CA ALA A 34 -10.67 7.20 -4.54
C ALA A 34 -9.25 7.61 -4.96
N GLU A 35 -8.83 8.83 -4.63
CA GLU A 35 -7.48 9.34 -4.90
C GLU A 35 -6.44 8.62 -4.04
N ARG A 36 -6.73 8.43 -2.75
CA ARG A 36 -5.88 7.63 -1.84
C ARG A 36 -5.71 6.20 -2.37
N LEU A 37 -6.78 5.58 -2.85
CA LEU A 37 -6.73 4.23 -3.42
C LEU A 37 -5.82 4.16 -4.64
N LYS A 38 -5.92 5.11 -5.57
CA LYS A 38 -5.03 5.20 -6.75
C LYS A 38 -3.57 5.36 -6.33
N MET A 39 -3.27 6.27 -5.38
CA MET A 39 -1.91 6.46 -4.87
C MET A 39 -1.33 5.21 -4.21
N HIS A 40 -2.12 4.51 -3.38
CA HIS A 40 -1.65 3.30 -2.71
C HIS A 40 -1.46 2.12 -3.68
N LEU A 41 -2.32 2.01 -4.70
CA LEU A 41 -2.13 1.03 -5.77
C LEU A 41 -0.83 1.29 -6.55
N ALA A 42 -0.59 2.54 -6.95
CA ALA A 42 0.65 2.93 -7.64
C ALA A 42 1.89 2.63 -6.77
N SER A 43 1.84 2.97 -5.48
CA SER A 43 2.94 2.68 -4.54
C SER A 43 3.22 1.19 -4.38
N ARG A 44 2.17 0.35 -4.37
CA ARG A 44 2.31 -1.10 -4.29
C ARG A 44 2.90 -1.68 -5.58
N LEU A 45 2.48 -1.19 -6.75
CA LEU A 45 3.01 -1.61 -8.05
C LEU A 45 4.48 -1.20 -8.20
N ALA A 46 4.82 0.06 -7.89
CA ALA A 46 6.19 0.54 -7.91
C ALA A 46 7.10 -0.29 -7.00
N TYR A 47 6.62 -0.68 -5.81
CA TYR A 47 7.38 -1.56 -4.91
C TYR A 47 7.55 -2.98 -5.47
N ALA A 48 6.58 -3.50 -6.22
CA ALA A 48 6.70 -4.81 -6.86
C ALA A 48 7.68 -4.79 -8.04
N GLU A 49 7.73 -3.69 -8.80
CA GLU A 49 8.64 -3.50 -9.93
C GLU A 49 10.09 -3.25 -9.48
N THR A 50 10.28 -2.42 -8.44
CA THR A 50 11.62 -1.96 -8.03
C THR A 50 12.19 -2.71 -6.83
N GLY A 51 11.36 -3.40 -6.06
CA GLY A 51 11.76 -4.07 -4.82
C GLY A 51 12.29 -3.14 -3.72
N LYS A 52 12.14 -1.82 -3.87
CA LYS A 52 12.69 -0.80 -2.96
C LYS A 52 11.66 0.22 -2.53
#